data_AF-G5QNY5-F1
#
_entry.id   AF-G5QNY5-F1
#
_cell.length_a   1.000
_cell.length_b   1.000
_cell.length_c   1.000
_cell.angle_alpha   90.00
_cell.angle_beta   90.00
_cell.angle_gamma   90.00
#
_symmetry.space_group_name_H-M   'P 1'
#
loop_
_entity.id
_entity.type
_entity.pdbx_description
1 polymer ?
#
loop_
_entity_poly.entity_id
_entity_poly.type
_entity_poly.pdbx_seq_one_letter_code
_entity_poly.pdbx_strand_id
1 'polypeptide(L)' 'MKAARQQAIVDLLINHKSLTTEALATRLNVSKETIRRDLSELQTQGKVLRNHGRAKYIHRENQDSGDPFHIRLKSHYA' A
#
# COMPACT_ATOMS: atom_id res chain seq x y z
N MET A 1 16.76 2.25 10.27
CA MET A 1 15.78 1.64 11.21
C MET A 1 14.36 1.56 10.63
N LYS A 2 13.70 2.69 10.32
CA LYS A 2 12.31 2.71 9.83
C LYS A 2 12.09 1.98 8.50
N ALA A 3 12.95 2.22 7.51
CA ALA A 3 12.87 1.59 6.19
C ALA A 3 12.95 0.05 6.26
N ALA A 4 13.85 -0.48 7.10
CA ALA A 4 13.99 -1.93 7.31
C ALA A 4 12.71 -2.55 7.91
N ARG A 5 12.06 -1.85 8.85
CA ARG A 5 10.79 -2.31 9.43
C ARG A 5 9.65 -2.28 8.41
N GLN A 6 9.57 -1.21 7.61
CA GLN A 6 8.59 -1.12 6.53
C GLN A 6 8.78 -2.23 5.49
N GLN A 7 10.02 -2.55 5.16
CA GLN A 7 10.33 -3.68 4.27
C GLN A 7 9.86 -5.01 4.89
N ALA A 8 10.17 -5.25 6.17
CA ALA A 8 9.71 -6.45 6.86
C ALA A 8 8.17 -6.58 6.90
N ILE A 9 7.44 -5.47 7.05
CA ILE A 9 5.97 -5.45 6.94
C ILE A 9 5.53 -5.90 5.54
N VAL A 10 6.15 -5.34 4.49
CA VAL A 10 5.84 -5.69 3.10
C VAL A 10 6.12 -7.17 2.85
N ASP A 11 7.28 -7.68 3.25
CA ASP A 11 7.67 -9.09 3.06
C ASP A 11 6.69 -10.04 3.79
N LEU A 12 6.28 -9.70 5.02
CA LEU A 12 5.25 -10.45 5.75
C LEU A 12 3.91 -10.45 5.02
N LEU A 13 3.51 -9.32 4.44
CA LEU A 13 2.25 -9.20 3.69
C LEU A 13 2.30 -9.93 2.35
N ILE A 14 3.47 -9.99 1.69
CA ILE A 14 3.69 -10.79 0.48
C ILE A 14 3.54 -12.28 0.81
N ASN A 15 4.19 -12.75 1.87
CA ASN A 15 4.16 -14.17 2.26
C ASN A 15 2.79 -14.64 2.78
N HIS A 16 2.08 -13.80 3.53
CA HIS A 16 0.82 -14.17 4.18
C HIS A 16 -0.45 -13.65 3.47
N LYS A 17 -0.31 -12.92 2.35
CA LYS A 17 -1.37 -12.20 1.60
C LYS A 17 -2.09 -11.08 2.36
N SER A 18 -2.46 -11.31 3.62
CA SER A 18 -3.05 -10.29 4.49
C SER A 18 -2.80 -10.59 5.96
N LEU A 19 -2.52 -9.55 6.76
CA LEU A 19 -2.29 -9.65 8.19
C LEU A 19 -3.02 -8.54 8.95
N THR A 20 -3.34 -8.78 10.22
CA THR A 20 -3.90 -7.76 11.10
C THR A 20 -2.80 -6.86 11.66
N THR A 21 -3.19 -5.65 12.09
CA THR A 21 -2.29 -4.74 12.80
C THR A 21 -1.69 -5.37 14.06
N GLU A 22 -2.48 -6.17 14.77
CA GLU A 22 -2.09 -6.95 15.94
C GLU A 22 -0.99 -7.96 15.60
N ALA A 23 -1.19 -8.76 14.55
CA ALA A 23 -0.25 -9.80 14.17
C ALA A 23 1.10 -9.21 13.73
N LEU A 24 1.06 -8.09 13.00
CA LEU A 24 2.26 -7.35 12.60
C LEU A 24 3.00 -6.77 13.82
N ALA A 25 2.25 -6.20 14.78
CA ALA A 25 2.81 -5.63 16.00
C ALA A 25 3.53 -6.69 16.84
N THR A 26 2.91 -7.85 17.04
CA THR A 26 3.52 -8.97 17.78
C THR A 26 4.74 -9.54 17.08
N ARG A 27 4.69 -9.76 15.75
CA ARG A 27 5.81 -10.35 14.99
C ARG A 27 7.04 -9.44 14.92
N LEU A 28 6.82 -8.13 14.82
CA LEU A 28 7.89 -7.14 14.73
C LEU A 28 8.28 -6.56 16.10
N ASN A 29 7.64 -7.03 17.18
CA ASN A 29 7.82 -6.57 18.55
C ASN A 29 7.74 -5.04 18.69
N VAL A 30 6.72 -4.43 18.08
CA VAL A 30 6.47 -2.98 18.12
C VAL A 30 5.04 -2.68 18.53
N SER A 31 4.76 -1.44 18.92
CA SER A 31 3.41 -1.02 19.27
C SER A 31 2.47 -1.03 18.05
N LYS A 32 1.16 -1.22 18.30
CA LYS A 32 0.12 -1.11 17.25
C LYS A 32 0.16 0.26 16.57
N GLU A 33 0.41 1.34 17.32
CA GLU A 33 0.52 2.69 16.77
C GLU A 33 1.70 2.84 15.81
N THR A 34 2.82 2.17 16.09
CA THR A 34 3.96 2.12 15.17
C THR A 34 3.57 1.46 13.85
N ILE A 35 2.90 0.31 13.91
CA ILE A 35 2.38 -0.39 12.72
C ILE A 35 1.36 0.47 11.98
N ARG A 36 0.45 1.17 12.68
CA ARG A 36 -0.52 2.07 12.03
C ARG A 36 0.16 3.20 11.27
N ARG A 37 1.22 3.80 11.84
CA ARG A 37 2.01 4.85 11.16
C ARG A 37 2.72 4.30 9.92
N ASP A 38 3.41 3.17 10.05
CA ASP A 38 4.13 2.54 8.93
C ASP A 38 3.17 2.09 7.82
N LEU A 39 2.03 1.48 8.17
CA LEU A 39 1.01 1.10 7.20
C LEU A 39 0.39 2.31 6.50
N SER A 40 0.19 3.43 7.21
CA SER A 40 -0.33 4.65 6.60
C SER A 40 0.65 5.21 5.57
N GLU A 41 1.95 5.21 5.87
CA GLU A 41 2.98 5.64 4.93
C GLU A 41 3.12 4.71 3.73
N LEU A 42 3.12 3.39 3.96
CA LEU A 42 3.14 2.39 2.89
C LEU A 42 1.89 2.49 2.00
N GLN A 43 0.74 2.87 2.56
CA GLN A 43 -0.49 3.10 1.82
C GLN A 43 -0.40 4.39 0.98
N THR A 44 0.17 5.48 1.52
CA THR A 44 0.47 6.70 0.75
C THR A 44 1.43 6.41 -0.41
N GLN A 45 2.37 5.48 -0.23
CA GLN A 45 3.27 5.00 -1.29
C GLN A 45 2.59 4.03 -2.27
N GLY A 46 1.35 3.62 -2.02
CA GLY A 46 0.61 2.67 -2.86
C GLY A 46 1.17 1.24 -2.82
N LYS A 47 1.85 0.85 -1.74
CA LYS A 47 2.44 -0.50 -1.55
C LYS A 47 1.54 -1.43 -0.76
N VAL A 48 0.68 -0.89 0.11
CA VAL A 48 -0.25 -1.68 0.93
C VAL A 48 -1.63 -1.04 0.94
N LEU A 49 -2.66 -1.85 1.17
CA LEU A 49 -4.03 -1.39 1.37
C LEU A 49 -4.53 -1.84 2.75
N ARG A 50 -5.08 -0.90 3.53
CA ARG A 50 -5.61 -1.16 4.87
C ARG A 50 -7.14 -1.16 4.87
N ASN A 51 -7.76 -2.25 5.33
CA ASN A 51 -9.20 -2.37 5.54
C ASN A 51 -9.50 -2.72 7.00
N HIS A 52 -10.18 -1.83 7.73
CA HIS A 52 -10.75 -2.05 9.08
C HIS A 52 -9.92 -2.96 10.02
N GLY A 53 -8.60 -2.77 10.10
CA GLY A 53 -7.70 -3.54 10.98
C GLY A 53 -6.85 -4.62 10.30
N ARG A 54 -7.05 -4.86 9.01
CA ARG A 54 -6.23 -5.72 8.17
C ARG A 54 -5.42 -4.90 7.17
N ALA A 55 -4.21 -5.35 6.88
CA ALA A 55 -3.38 -4.85 5.80
C ALA A 55 -3.17 -5.97 4.77
N LYS A 56 -3.13 -5.59 3.50
CA LYS A 56 -2.72 -6.47 2.40
C LYS A 56 -1.68 -5.76 1.55
N TYR A 57 -0.73 -6.52 1.01
CA TYR A 57 0.18 -6.00 0.02
C TYR A 57 -0.59 -5.74 -1.28
N ILE A 58 -0.28 -4.64 -1.96
CA ILE A 58 -0.76 -4.38 -3.31
C ILE A 58 0.46 -4.24 -4.21
N HIS A 59 0.52 -5.06 -5.25
CA HIS A 59 1.50 -4.85 -6.30
C HIS A 59 0.94 -3.74 -7.18
N ARG A 60 1.55 -2.55 -7.12
CA ARG A 60 1.24 -1.49 -8.07
C ARG A 60 1.92 -1.86 -9.39
N GLU A 61 1.35 -2.84 -10.08
CA GLU A 61 1.71 -3.14 -11.44
C GLU A 61 1.20 -1.97 -12.28
N ASN A 62 2.15 -1.09 -12.58
CA ASN A 62 1.98 0.12 -13.36
C ASN A 62 1.21 1.26 -12.68
N GLN A 63 1.88 2.40 -12.70
CA GLN A 63 1.25 3.71 -12.81
C GLN A 63 0.04 3.57 -13.73
N ASP A 64 -1.13 3.97 -13.26
CA ASP A 64 -2.09 4.61 -14.16
C ASP A 64 -1.30 5.72 -14.84
N SER A 65 -0.70 5.40 -15.98
CA SER A 65 -0.63 6.30 -17.12
C SER A 65 -2.07 6.64 -17.43
N GLY A 66 -2.69 7.48 -16.59
CA GLY A 66 -3.92 8.14 -16.94
C GLY A 66 -3.57 8.91 -18.18
N ASP A 67 -3.96 8.37 -19.35
CA ASP A 67 -3.89 9.07 -20.61
C ASP A 67 -4.36 10.51 -20.35
N PRO A 68 -3.53 11.53 -20.65
CA PRO A 68 -3.92 12.91 -20.41
C PRO A 68 -5.30 13.18 -21.00
N PHE A 69 -6.17 13.81 -20.22
CA PHE A 69 -7.56 14.19 -20.53
C PHE A 69 -7.74 15.11 -21.77
N HIS A 70 -6.80 15.13 -22.72
CA HIS A 70 -6.81 15.98 -23.92
C HIS A 70 -7.17 15.27 -25.23
N ILE A 71 -7.38 13.93 -25.26
CA ILE A 71 -7.69 13.22 -26.53
C ILE A 71 -9.18 13.32 -26.93
N ARG A 72 -10.02 14.08 -26.20
CA ARG A 72 -11.43 14.30 -26.59
C ARG A 72 -11.70 15.69 -27.14
N LEU A 73 -10.83 16.21 -28.00
CA LEU A 73 -11.13 17.38 -28.80
C LEU A 73 -10.87 17.11 -30.28
N LYS A 74 -11.94 17.27 -31.08
CA LYS A 74 -12.01 17.39 -32.55
C LYS A 74 -12.20 16.10 -33.35
N SER A 75 -13.46 15.70 -33.51
CA SER A 75 -13.93 15.07 -34.75
C SER A 75 -15.45 15.20 -34.91
N HIS A 76 -15.98 16.42 -34.78
CA HIS A 76 -17.23 16.81 -35.44
C HIS A 76 -16.97 18.11 -36.19
N TYR A 77 -16.37 17.95 -37.37
CA TYR A 77 -16.52 18.88 -38.48
C TYR A 77 -16.99 18.01 -39.65
N ALA A 78 -18.29 17.97 -39.84
CA ALA A 78 -18.97 17.45 -41.02
C ALA A 78 -20.20 18.32 -41.23
#